data_AF-A0AAW2T1R5-F1
#
_entry.id   AF-A0AAW2T1R5-F1
#
_cell.length_a   1.000
_cell.length_b   1.000
_cell.length_c   1.000
_cell.angle_alpha   90.00
_cell.angle_beta   90.00
_cell.angle_gamma   90.00
#
_symmetry.space_group_name_H-M   'P 1'
#
loop_
_entity.id
_entity.type
_entity.pdbx_description
1 polymer ?
#
loop_
_entity_poly.entity_id
_entity_poly.type
_entity_poly.pdbx_seq_one_letter_code
_entity_poly.pdbx_strand_id
1 'polypeptide(L)'
;MVIIGAVSLGVALFLMGFDDHKALAFGPEGPLVEEFWDNMRRYALYALTVSTGAIYTLLQPILELLKNPISAILVLTIIGGSIFIVSQVVTAMVGLSDFSYDYNY
;
A
#
# COMPACT_ATOMS: atom_id res chain seq x y z
N MET A 1 26.12 26.86 -6.20
CA MET A 1 25.71 25.51 -5.78
C MET A 1 26.57 24.94 -4.65
N VAL A 2 27.91 25.00 -4.71
CA VAL A 2 28.79 24.46 -3.65
C VAL A 2 28.62 25.12 -2.27
N ILE A 3 28.45 26.45 -2.23
CA ILE A 3 28.30 27.20 -0.97
C ILE A 3 26.98 26.85 -0.25
N ILE A 4 25.90 26.66 -1.02
CA ILE A 4 24.59 26.27 -0.48
C ILE A 4 24.63 24.84 0.06
N GLY A 5 25.37 23.94 -0.61
CA GLY A 5 25.61 22.56 -0.15
C GLY A 5 26.43 22.50 1.15
N ALA A 6 27.45 23.33 1.28
CA ALA A 6 28.28 23.40 2.49
C ALA A 6 27.50 23.93 3.70
N VAL A 7 26.65 24.94 3.50
CA VAL A 7 25.79 25.51 4.56
C VAL A 7 24.75 24.49 5.01
N SER A 8 24.14 23.74 4.08
CA SER A 8 23.16 22.70 4.41
C SER A 8 23.79 21.52 5.15
N LEU A 9 25.00 21.09 4.78
CA LEU A 9 25.76 20.09 5.54
C LEU A 9 26.16 20.59 6.94
N GLY A 10 26.60 21.84 7.06
CA GLY A 10 26.97 22.45 8.35
C GLY A 10 25.77 22.55 9.31
N VAL A 11 24.60 22.93 8.79
CA VAL A 11 23.36 22.97 9.57
C VAL A 11 22.92 21.56 9.98
N ALA A 12 23.00 20.58 9.08
CA ALA A 12 22.66 19.19 9.40
C ALA A 12 23.57 18.61 10.50
N LEU A 13 24.88 18.82 10.41
CA LEU A 13 25.84 18.36 11.42
C LEU A 13 25.69 19.10 12.76
N PHE A 14 25.38 20.40 12.72
CA PHE A 14 25.08 21.18 13.92
C PHE A 14 23.84 20.67 14.64
N LEU A 15 22.76 20.37 13.91
CA LEU A 15 21.53 19.81 14.47
C LEU A 15 21.72 18.40 15.03
N MET A 16 22.54 17.55 14.36
CA MET A 16 22.90 16.22 14.87
C MET A 16 23.68 16.26 16.20
N GLY A 17 24.34 17.38 16.54
CA GLY A 17 25.07 17.55 17.79
C GLY A 17 24.22 17.88 19.01
N PHE A 18 22.93 18.20 18.84
CA PHE A 18 22.01 18.53 19.93
C PHE A 18 21.10 17.37 20.36
N ASP A 19 21.12 16.24 19.64
CA ASP A 19 20.24 15.11 19.92
C ASP A 19 20.92 14.10 20.85
N ASP A 20 20.86 14.39 22.16
CA ASP A 20 21.09 13.38 23.22
C ASP A 20 19.82 12.55 23.48
N HIS A 21 18.80 12.70 22.62
CA HIS A 21 17.66 11.80 22.57
C HIS A 21 18.12 10.47 21.98
N LYS A 22 18.70 9.64 22.85
CA LYS A 22 18.82 8.20 22.70
C LYS A 22 17.49 7.70 22.12
N ALA A 23 17.45 7.43 20.82
CA ALA A 23 16.33 6.77 20.18
C ALA A 23 16.24 5.40 20.84
N LEU A 24 15.44 5.29 21.91
CA LEU A 24 15.20 4.08 22.66
C LEU A 24 14.40 3.15 21.76
N ALA A 25 15.10 2.55 20.81
CA ALA A 25 14.57 1.64 19.82
C ALA A 25 13.80 0.53 20.54
N PHE A 26 12.50 0.45 20.24
CA PHE A 26 11.61 -0.71 20.29
C PHE A 26 12.08 -1.91 21.14
N GLY A 27 12.43 -1.66 22.40
CA GLY A 27 12.70 -2.69 23.39
C GLY A 27 11.38 -3.09 24.06
N PRO A 28 11.19 -4.37 24.45
CA PRO A 28 9.95 -4.85 25.08
C PRO A 28 9.50 -4.05 26.31
N GLU A 29 10.42 -3.36 26.98
CA GLU A 29 10.19 -2.62 28.24
C GLU A 29 10.54 -1.12 28.11
N GLY A 30 10.69 -0.61 26.89
CA GLY A 30 11.02 0.80 26.67
C GLY A 30 9.82 1.72 26.95
N PRO A 31 10.02 2.92 27.54
CA PRO A 31 8.95 3.88 27.85
C PRO A 31 8.16 4.38 26.62
N LEU A 32 8.57 3.99 25.42
CA LEU A 32 7.96 4.36 24.13
C LEU A 32 6.92 3.34 23.62
N VAL A 33 6.70 2.20 24.29
CA VAL A 33 5.70 1.20 23.83
C VAL A 33 4.27 1.73 24.00
N GLU A 34 3.96 2.37 25.12
CA GLU A 34 2.64 2.97 25.36
C GLU A 34 2.37 4.16 24.42
N GLU A 35 3.37 5.04 24.25
CA GLU A 35 3.31 6.15 23.29
C GLU A 35 3.21 5.67 21.83
N PHE A 36 3.91 4.58 21.48
CA PHE A 36 3.80 3.96 20.16
C PHE A 36 2.38 3.50 19.88
N TRP A 37 1.74 2.79 20.82
CA TRP A 37 0.37 2.31 20.62
C TRP A 37 -0.65 3.44 20.60
N ASP A 38 -0.49 4.51 21.40
CA ASP A 38 -1.36 5.69 21.29
C ASP A 38 -1.22 6.38 19.92
N ASN A 39 0.00 6.48 19.41
CA ASN A 39 0.28 7.06 18.10
C ASN A 39 -0.24 6.18 16.95
N MET A 40 -0.02 4.86 17.02
CA MET A 40 -0.52 3.88 16.06
C MET A 40 -2.04 3.90 15.98
N ARG A 41 -2.74 4.02 17.12
CA ARG A 41 -4.21 4.16 17.13
C ARG A 41 -4.65 5.40 16.36
N ARG A 42 -4.01 6.55 16.59
CA ARG A 42 -4.34 7.81 15.90
C ARG A 42 -4.10 7.70 14.40
N TYR A 43 -2.96 7.13 13.99
CA TYR A 43 -2.67 6.92 12.57
C TYR A 43 -3.57 5.87 11.91
N ALA A 44 -3.93 4.80 12.62
CA ALA A 44 -4.87 3.81 12.12
C ALA A 44 -6.24 4.44 11.84
N LEU A 45 -6.74 5.26 12.77
CA LEU A 45 -7.99 6.00 12.58
C LEU A 45 -7.89 7.01 11.41
N TYR A 46 -6.77 7.73 11.29
CA TYR A 46 -6.52 8.61 10.14
C TYR A 46 -6.45 7.84 8.81
N ALA A 47 -5.76 6.70 8.78
CA ALA A 47 -5.67 5.86 7.60
C ALA A 47 -7.04 5.34 7.20
N LEU A 48 -7.87 4.92 8.16
CA LEU A 48 -9.26 4.53 7.90
C LEU A 48 -10.09 5.67 7.33
N THR A 49 -10.04 6.87 7.90
CA THR A 49 -10.86 7.99 7.42
C THR A 49 -10.44 8.46 6.03
N VAL A 50 -9.14 8.62 5.80
CA VAL A 50 -8.60 9.03 4.49
C VAL A 50 -8.82 7.95 3.43
N SER A 51 -8.54 6.68 3.75
CA SER A 51 -8.78 5.58 2.80
C SER A 51 -10.26 5.42 2.49
N THR A 52 -11.17 5.66 3.44
CA THR A 52 -12.61 5.64 3.17
C THR A 52 -13.00 6.67 2.11
N GLY A 53 -12.50 7.91 2.22
CA GLY A 53 -12.72 8.94 1.21
C GLY A 53 -12.14 8.55 -0.15
N ALA A 54 -10.91 8.03 -0.17
CA ALA A 54 -10.28 7.56 -1.40
C ALA A 54 -11.06 6.40 -2.05
N ILE A 55 -11.43 5.39 -1.27
CA ILE A 55 -12.24 4.25 -1.72
C ILE A 55 -13.58 4.74 -2.27
N TYR A 56 -14.25 5.67 -1.58
CA TYR A 56 -15.51 6.24 -2.04
C TYR A 56 -15.36 6.91 -3.41
N THR A 57 -14.37 7.80 -3.57
CA THR A 57 -14.13 8.49 -4.84
C THR A 57 -13.73 7.54 -5.97
N LEU A 58 -12.96 6.49 -5.67
CA LEU A 58 -12.59 5.46 -6.65
C LEU A 58 -13.79 4.60 -7.08
N LEU A 59 -14.67 4.25 -6.14
CA LEU A 59 -15.82 3.38 -6.41
C LEU A 59 -17.01 4.14 -7.00
N GLN A 60 -17.18 5.43 -6.71
CA GLN A 60 -18.30 6.24 -7.20
C GLN A 60 -18.54 6.10 -8.72
N PRO A 61 -17.55 6.29 -9.62
CA PRO A 61 -17.79 6.16 -11.06
C PRO A 61 -18.22 4.74 -11.46
N ILE A 62 -17.69 3.72 -10.80
CA ILE A 62 -18.07 2.32 -11.05
C ILE A 62 -19.54 2.11 -10.67
N LEU A 63 -19.95 2.60 -9.49
CA LEU A 63 -21.34 2.51 -9.03
C LEU A 63 -22.30 3.29 -9.94
N GLU A 64 -21.87 4.40 -10.53
CA GLU A 64 -22.65 5.14 -11.52
C GLU A 64 -22.83 4.34 -12.82
N LEU A 65 -21.78 3.68 -13.31
CA LEU A 65 -21.85 2.81 -14.49
C LEU A 65 -22.78 1.61 -14.27
N LEU A 66 -22.92 1.10 -13.04
CA LEU A 66 -23.84 0.02 -12.73
C LEU A 66 -25.33 0.42 -12.82
N LYS A 67 -25.65 1.72 -12.87
CA LYS A 67 -27.05 2.20 -12.98
C LYS A 67 -27.65 2.00 -14.37
N ASN A 68 -26.82 1.94 -15.42
CA ASN A 68 -27.29 1.63 -16.76
C ASN A 68 -27.02 0.14 -17.06
N PRO A 69 -28.03 -0.62 -17.55
CA PRO A 69 -27.95 -2.07 -17.67
C PRO A 69 -26.86 -2.54 -18.65
N ILE A 70 -26.60 -1.79 -19.72
CA ILE A 70 -25.59 -2.16 -20.72
C ILE A 70 -24.19 -1.98 -20.10
N SER A 71 -23.91 -0.82 -19.51
CA SER A 71 -22.62 -0.58 -18.85
C SER A 71 -22.42 -1.48 -17.63
N ALA A 72 -23.49 -1.83 -16.91
CA ALA A 72 -23.42 -2.77 -15.79
C ALA A 72 -22.91 -4.14 -16.23
N ILE A 73 -23.47 -4.70 -17.31
CA ILE A 73 -23.02 -5.98 -17.87
C ILE A 73 -21.55 -5.89 -18.30
N LEU A 74 -21.16 -4.81 -18.96
CA LEU A 74 -19.76 -4.60 -19.37
C LEU A 74 -18.81 -4.54 -18.18
N VAL A 75 -19.12 -3.76 -17.16
CA VAL A 75 -18.31 -3.63 -15.93
C VAL A 75 -18.18 -4.98 -15.23
N LEU A 76 -19.28 -5.72 -15.05
CA LEU A 76 -19.25 -7.04 -14.42
C LEU A 76 -18.44 -8.05 -15.24
N THR A 77 -18.56 -8.01 -16.57
CA THR A 77 -17.80 -8.87 -17.47
C THR A 77 -16.31 -8.56 -17.41
N ILE A 78 -15.93 -7.27 -17.38
CA ILE A 78 -14.53 -6.85 -17.28
C ILE A 78 -13.94 -7.27 -15.94
N ILE A 79 -14.64 -7.01 -14.83
CA ILE A 79 -14.15 -7.36 -13.48
C ILE A 79 -14.08 -8.88 -13.33
N GLY A 80 -15.16 -9.59 -13.63
CA GLY A 80 -15.21 -11.05 -13.54
C GLY A 80 -14.22 -11.73 -14.47
N GLY A 81 -14.12 -11.26 -15.72
CA GLY A 81 -13.16 -11.74 -16.70
C GLY A 81 -11.71 -11.50 -16.28
N SER A 82 -11.41 -10.33 -15.69
CA SER A 82 -10.05 -10.04 -15.17
C SER A 82 -9.68 -10.98 -14.03
N ILE A 83 -10.59 -11.18 -13.06
CA ILE A 83 -10.38 -12.13 -11.96
C ILE A 83 -10.18 -13.54 -12.49
N PHE A 84 -11.00 -13.96 -13.45
CA PHE A 84 -10.91 -15.28 -14.06
C PHE A 84 -9.54 -15.47 -14.74
N ILE A 85 -9.12 -14.53 -15.59
CA ILE A 85 -7.84 -14.60 -16.31
C ILE A 85 -6.67 -14.63 -15.32
N VAL A 86 -6.64 -13.74 -14.33
CA VAL A 86 -5.59 -13.73 -13.31
C VAL A 86 -5.55 -15.07 -12.56
N SER A 87 -6.71 -15.63 -12.23
CA SER A 87 -6.79 -16.95 -11.57
C SER A 87 -6.23 -18.07 -12.45
N GLN A 88 -6.49 -18.05 -13.77
CA GLN A 88 -5.92 -19.03 -14.70
C GLN A 88 -4.39 -18.91 -14.76
N VAL A 89 -3.87 -17.67 -14.85
CA VAL A 89 -2.42 -17.42 -14.88
C VAL A 89 -1.76 -17.90 -13.59
N VAL A 90 -2.32 -17.55 -12.43
CA VAL A 90 -1.77 -17.99 -11.13
C VAL A 90 -1.84 -19.51 -10.99
N THR A 91 -2.95 -20.14 -11.39
CA THR A 91 -3.10 -21.61 -11.38
C THR A 91 -2.02 -22.29 -12.22
N ALA A 92 -1.74 -21.76 -13.42
CA ALA A 92 -0.68 -22.27 -14.28
C ALA A 92 0.72 -22.06 -13.67
N MET A 93 0.99 -20.89 -13.08
CA MET A 93 2.27 -20.59 -12.45
C MET A 93 2.56 -21.45 -11.21
N VAL A 94 1.54 -21.77 -10.43
CA VAL A 94 1.66 -22.63 -9.24
C VAL A 94 1.67 -24.12 -9.63
N GLY A 95 1.50 -24.47 -10.90
CA GLY A 95 1.56 -25.84 -11.40
C GLY A 95 0.34 -26.69 -11.03
N LEU A 96 -0.78 -26.05 -10.72
CA LEU A 96 -2.06 -26.72 -10.43
C LEU A 96 -2.89 -26.98 -11.69
N SER A 97 -2.41 -26.54 -12.86
CA SER A 97 -3.02 -26.82 -14.16
C SER A 97 -2.64 -28.22 -14.65
N ASP A 98 -3.60 -28.97 -15.20
CA ASP A 98 -3.38 -30.28 -15.85
C ASP A 98 -2.58 -30.20 -17.17
N PHE A 99 -1.97 -29.04 -17.46
CA PHE A 99 -1.23 -28.79 -18.68
C PHE A 99 0.20 -29.37 -18.59
N SER A 100 0.41 -30.54 -19.19
CA SER A 100 1.73 -31.16 -19.37
C SER A 100 2.32 -30.75 -20.71
N TYR A 101 3.51 -30.12 -20.71
CA TYR A 101 4.30 -29.97 -21.93
C TYR A 101 4.90 -31.33 -22.31
N ASP A 102 4.34 -31.97 -23.34
CA ASP A 102 4.93 -33.17 -23.92
C ASP A 102 6.14 -32.79 -24.79
N TYR A 103 7.33 -32.85 -24.20
CA TYR A 103 8.58 -32.69 -24.93
C TYR A 103 8.86 -34.00 -25.68
N ASN A 104 8.16 -34.23 -26.80
CA ASN A 104 8.51 -35.31 -27.72
C ASN A 104 9.92 -35.03 -28.28
N TYR A 105 10.90 -35.84 -27.85
CA TYR A 105 12.27 -35.90 -28.39
C TYR A 105 12.44 -37.15 -29.24
#